data_AF-A0A538QH31-F1
#
_entry.id   AF-A0A538QH31-F1
#
_cell.length_a   1.000
_cell.length_b   1.000
_cell.length_c   1.000
_cell.angle_alpha   90.00
_cell.angle_beta   90.00
_cell.angle_gamma   90.00
#
_symmetry.space_group_name_H-M   'P 1'
#
loop_
_entity.id
_entity.type
_entity.pdbx_description
1 polymer ?
#
loop_
_entity_poly.entity_id
_entity_poly.type
_entity_poly.pdbx_seq_one_letter_code
_entity_poly.pdbx_strand_id
1 'polypeptide(L)'
;MSGCRSGGASEIECRQIAELLGDYLEGTLPPHTRELIDFHIDGCPPCVAFINTYRGTIDAARKLGDVEIPSELKKRLLAVLKSSNAPQQQR
;
A
#
# COMPACT_ATOMS: atom_id res chain seq x y z
N MET A 1 -28.14 6.55 15.88
CA MET A 1 -26.91 6.69 15.07
C MET A 1 -25.90 7.44 15.94
N SER A 2 -25.19 6.71 16.80
CA SER A 2 -24.10 7.24 17.64
C SER A 2 -22.84 7.24 16.76
N GLY A 3 -22.05 8.29 16.59
CA GLY A 3 -21.65 9.35 17.50
C GLY A 3 -20.12 9.34 17.44
N CYS A 4 -19.54 10.13 16.52
CA CYS A 4 -18.10 10.22 16.32
C CYS A 4 -17.44 10.69 17.61
N ARG A 5 -16.59 9.85 18.21
CA ARG A 5 -15.72 10.25 19.31
C ARG A 5 -14.39 10.69 18.72
N SER A 6 -14.05 11.95 18.95
CA SER A 6 -12.78 12.57 18.58
C SER A 6 -11.61 11.84 19.24
N GLY A 7 -10.76 11.20 18.44
CA GLY A 7 -9.51 10.58 18.87
C GLY A 7 -8.39 11.61 19.00
N GLY A 8 -7.69 11.63 20.15
CA GLY A 8 -6.52 12.47 20.39
C GLY A 8 -5.28 11.99 19.61
N ALA A 9 -4.17 12.72 19.69
CA ALA A 9 -2.92 12.49 18.93
C ALA A 9 -2.24 11.11 19.11
N SER A 10 -2.84 10.22 19.91
CA SER A 10 -2.40 8.84 20.21
C SER A 10 -3.42 7.78 19.78
N GLU A 11 -4.49 8.14 19.07
CA GLU A 11 -5.56 7.22 18.67
C GLU A 11 -6.02 7.55 17.23
N ILE A 12 -6.24 6.53 16.40
CA ILE A 12 -6.66 6.70 15.01
C ILE A 12 -8.13 6.31 14.83
N GLU A 13 -8.86 7.11 14.06
CA GLU A 13 -10.27 6.87 13.75
C GLU A 13 -10.45 6.08 12.46
N CYS A 14 -11.58 5.36 12.33
CA CYS A 14 -11.92 4.58 11.14
C CYS A 14 -11.84 5.39 9.84
N ARG A 15 -12.23 6.68 9.88
CA ARG A 15 -12.18 7.58 8.72
C ARG A 15 -10.73 7.84 8.29
N GLN A 16 -9.82 8.04 9.24
CA GLN A 16 -8.42 8.30 8.96
C GLN A 16 -7.75 7.05 8.36
N ILE A 17 -8.15 5.85 8.79
CA ILE A 17 -7.71 4.60 8.15
C ILE A 17 -8.09 4.58 6.67
N ALA A 18 -9.30 5.01 6.32
CA ALA A 18 -9.72 5.06 4.92
C ALA A 18 -8.89 6.03 4.07
N GLU A 19 -8.43 7.13 4.66
CA GLU A 19 -7.57 8.12 4.00
C GLU A 19 -6.13 7.60 3.83
N LEU A 20 -5.65 6.74 4.75
CA LEU A 20 -4.28 6.19 4.76
C LEU A 20 -4.16 4.76 4.19
N LEU A 21 -5.26 4.19 3.71
CA LEU A 21 -5.33 2.76 3.38
C LEU A 21 -4.40 2.35 2.24
N GLY A 22 -4.22 3.23 1.24
CA GLY A 22 -3.29 3.00 0.13
C GLY A 22 -1.87 2.81 0.66
N ASP A 23 -1.37 3.81 1.39
CA ASP A 23 -0.02 3.79 1.97
C ASP A 23 0.19 2.64 2.97
N TYR A 24 -0.86 2.29 3.74
CA TYR A 24 -0.83 1.16 4.65
C TYR A 24 -0.61 -0.17 3.90
N LEU A 25 -1.30 -0.37 2.77
CA LEU A 25 -1.18 -1.59 1.96
C LEU A 25 0.10 -1.62 1.14
N GLU A 26 0.62 -0.47 0.73
CA GLU A 26 1.91 -0.34 0.04
C GLU A 26 3.11 -0.42 0.99
N GLY A 27 2.87 -0.32 2.31
CA GLY A 27 3.91 -0.38 3.33
C GLY A 27 4.77 0.88 3.40
N THR A 28 4.25 2.02 2.94
CA THR A 28 4.96 3.31 2.86
C THR A 28 4.71 4.21 4.06
N LEU A 29 3.79 3.84 4.95
CA LEU A 29 3.50 4.60 6.16
C LEU A 29 4.68 4.66 7.13
N PRO A 30 4.85 5.78 7.87
CA PRO A 30 5.72 5.83 9.02
C PRO A 30 5.40 4.72 10.04
N PRO A 31 6.40 4.10 10.70
CA PRO A 31 6.20 2.96 11.60
C PRO A 31 5.13 3.22 12.67
N HIS A 32 5.18 4.38 13.32
CA HIS A 32 4.21 4.75 14.35
C HIS A 32 2.76 4.80 13.82
N THR A 33 2.55 5.35 12.62
CA THR A 33 1.20 5.41 12.02
C THR A 33 0.71 4.01 11.66
N ARG A 34 1.60 3.14 11.19
CA ARG A 34 1.26 1.74 10.90
C ARG A 34 0.85 0.99 12.17
N GLU A 35 1.59 1.17 13.26
CA GLU A 35 1.27 0.57 14.57
C GLU A 35 -0.10 1.01 15.09
N LEU A 36 -0.47 2.28 14.93
CA LEU A 36 -1.80 2.78 15.30
C LEU A 36 -2.92 2.10 14.49
N ILE A 37 -2.71 1.90 13.18
CA ILE A 37 -3.67 1.20 12.33
C ILE A 37 -3.78 -0.27 12.75
N ASP A 38 -2.65 -0.95 12.93
CA ASP A 38 -2.60 -2.36 13.34
C ASP A 38 -3.35 -2.56 14.68
N PHE A 39 -3.10 -1.70 15.66
CA PHE A 39 -3.82 -1.71 16.93
C PHE A 39 -5.33 -1.48 16.77
N HIS A 40 -5.73 -0.55 15.91
CA HIS A 40 -7.15 -0.26 15.68
C HIS A 40 -7.89 -1.46 15.07
N ILE A 41 -7.29 -2.13 14.07
CA ILE A 41 -7.95 -3.22 13.35
C ILE A 41 -8.05 -4.50 14.18
N ASP A 42 -7.18 -4.69 15.18
CA ASP A 42 -7.32 -5.76 16.17
C ASP A 42 -8.63 -5.68 16.96
N GLY A 43 -9.17 -4.47 17.16
CA GLY A 43 -10.41 -4.21 17.90
C GLY A 43 -11.62 -3.82 17.05
N CYS A 44 -11.46 -3.63 15.74
CA CYS A 44 -12.48 -3.01 14.89
C CYS A 44 -12.84 -3.86 13.66
N PRO A 45 -13.82 -4.79 13.78
CA PRO A 45 -14.28 -5.62 12.67
C PRO A 45 -14.72 -4.85 11.41
N PRO A 46 -15.39 -3.68 11.50
CA PRO A 46 -15.72 -2.88 10.32
C PRO A 46 -14.49 -2.42 9.53
N CYS A 47 -13.41 -2.04 10.20
CA CYS A 47 -12.17 -1.63 9.54
C CYS A 47 -11.47 -2.82 8.88
N VAL A 48 -11.46 -3.99 9.53
CA VAL A 48 -10.97 -5.24 8.92
C VAL A 48 -11.75 -5.55 7.63
N ALA A 49 -13.08 -5.46 7.68
CA ALA A 49 -13.93 -5.68 6.50
C ALA A 49 -13.61 -4.67 5.39
N PHE A 50 -13.46 -3.39 5.72
CA PHE A 50 -13.13 -2.33 4.77
C PHE A 50 -11.78 -2.56 4.06
N ILE A 51 -10.74 -2.92 4.83
CA ILE A 51 -9.41 -3.25 4.30
C ILE A 51 -9.50 -4.43 3.32
N ASN A 52 -10.24 -5.47 3.68
CA ASN A 52 -10.43 -6.64 2.82
C ASN A 52 -11.18 -6.29 1.53
N THR A 53 -12.21 -5.45 1.60
CA THR A 53 -12.91 -4.96 0.41
C THR A 53 -11.97 -4.18 -0.51
N TYR A 54 -11.16 -3.27 0.04
CA TYR A 54 -10.22 -2.47 -0.74
C TYR A 54 -9.14 -3.34 -1.41
N ARG A 55 -8.60 -4.35 -0.72
CA ARG A 55 -7.72 -5.37 -1.31
C ARG A 55 -8.38 -6.05 -2.51
N GLY A 56 -9.65 -6.43 -2.37
CA GLY A 56 -10.44 -6.97 -3.49
C GLY A 56 -10.56 -6.01 -4.68
N THR A 57 -10.69 -4.70 -4.44
CA THR A 57 -10.67 -3.69 -5.50
C THR A 57 -9.32 -3.62 -6.20
N ILE A 58 -8.19 -3.67 -5.47
CA ILE A 58 -6.85 -3.73 -6.06
C ILE A 58 -6.71 -4.96 -6.95
N ASP A 59 -7.11 -6.13 -6.45
CA ASP A 59 -7.01 -7.39 -7.19
C ASP A 59 -7.89 -7.40 -8.43
N ALA A 60 -9.10 -6.82 -8.35
CA ALA A 60 -9.97 -6.64 -9.50
C ALA A 60 -9.34 -5.70 -10.54
N ALA A 61 -8.77 -4.57 -10.09
CA ALA A 61 -8.10 -3.62 -10.97
C ALA A 61 -6.89 -4.24 -11.68
N ARG A 62 -6.07 -5.03 -10.97
CA ARG A 62 -4.93 -5.76 -11.57
C ARG A 62 -5.36 -6.74 -12.66
N LYS A 63 -6.56 -7.30 -12.56
CA LYS A 63 -7.11 -8.24 -13.57
C LYS A 63 -7.64 -7.54 -14.83
N LEU A 64 -7.81 -6.22 -14.83
CA LEU A 64 -8.32 -5.48 -16.00
C LEU A 64 -7.36 -5.49 -17.20
N GLY A 65 -6.18 -6.08 -17.05
CA GLY A 65 -5.31 -6.47 -18.15
C GLY A 65 -3.93 -5.83 -18.00
N ASP A 66 -2.92 -6.68 -17.93
CA ASP A 66 -1.55 -6.24 -18.14
C ASP A 66 -1.42 -5.69 -19.56
N VAL A 67 -0.97 -4.45 -19.68
CA VAL A 67 -0.58 -3.90 -20.97
C VAL A 67 0.72 -4.58 -21.39
N GLU A 68 0.73 -5.20 -22.57
CA GLU A 68 1.94 -5.81 -23.10
C GLU A 68 3.03 -4.75 -23.21
N ILE A 69 4.15 -4.97 -22.51
CA ILE A 69 5.28 -4.04 -22.53
C ILE A 69 5.82 -3.99 -23.95
N PRO A 70 5.88 -2.81 -24.60
CA PRO A 70 6.46 -2.69 -25.94
C PRO A 70 7.87 -3.28 -25.97
N SER A 71 8.15 -4.10 -26.98
CA SER A 71 9.40 -4.86 -27.08
C SER A 71 10.65 -3.97 -27.00
N GLU A 72 10.59 -2.76 -27.58
CA GLU A 72 11.68 -1.78 -27.49
C GLU A 72 11.91 -1.25 -26.08
N LEU A 73 10.84 -1.03 -25.30
CA LEU A 73 10.96 -0.62 -23.90
C LEU A 73 11.59 -1.76 -23.07
N LYS A 74 11.14 -3.00 -23.28
CA LYS A 74 11.71 -4.19 -22.62
C LYS A 74 13.21 -4.34 -22.92
N LYS A 75 13.61 -4.19 -24.19
CA LYS A 75 15.03 -4.26 -24.59
C LYS A 75 15.87 -3.19 -23.89
N ARG A 76 15.40 -1.94 -23.87
CA ARG A 76 16.09 -0.82 -23.23
C ARG A 76 16.24 -1.01 -21.72
N LEU A 77 15.17 -1.44 -21.04
CA LEU A 77 15.20 -1.74 -19.60
C LEU A 77 16.21 -2.86 -19.29
N LEU A 78 16.18 -3.95 -20.05
CA LEU A 78 17.14 -5.04 -19.87
C LEU A 78 18.59 -4.61 -20.12
N ALA A 79 18.84 -3.72 -21.07
CA ALA A 79 20.18 -3.18 -21.30
C ALA A 79 20.68 -2.37 -20.09
N VAL A 80 19.83 -1.50 -19.52
CA VAL A 80 20.14 -0.72 -18.32
C VAL A 80 20.42 -1.64 -17.13
N LEU A 81 19.53 -2.58 -16.83
CA LEU A 81 19.69 -3.51 -15.69
C LEU A 81 20.96 -4.37 -15.83
N LYS A 82 21.32 -4.80 -17.04
CA LYS A 82 22.58 -5.53 -17.30
C LYS A 82 23.82 -4.66 -17.08
N SER A 83 23.77 -3.38 -17.49
CA SER A 83 24.87 -2.45 -17.23
C SER A 83 25.01 -2.08 -15.74
N SER A 84 23.91 -2.07 -14.99
CA SER A 84 23.90 -1.82 -13.54
C SER A 84 24.29 -3.04 -12.69
N ASN A 85 24.12 -4.26 -13.23
CA ASN A 85 24.57 -5.51 -12.64
C ASN A 85 26.00 -5.90 -13.07
N ALA A 86 26.67 -5.08 -13.89
CA ALA A 86 28.13 -5.15 -13.97
C ALA A 86 28.68 -4.84 -12.57
N PRO A 87 29.63 -5.63 -12.04
CA PRO A 87 30.06 -5.49 -10.66
C PRO A 87 30.48 -4.05 -10.42
N GLN A 88 29.77 -3.37 -9.52
CA GLN A 88 30.28 -2.20 -8.79
C GLN A 88 31.42 -2.69 -7.89
N GLN A 89 32.49 -3.20 -8.48
CA GLN A 89 33.74 -3.53 -7.84
C GLN A 89 34.79 -2.59 -8.40
N GLN A 90 34.67 -1.31 -8.02
CA GLN A 90 35.73 -0.31 -7.95
C GLN A 90 35.13 1.07 -7.64
N ARG A 91 34.88 1.35 -6.35
CA ARG A 91 35.51 2.48 -5.65
C ARG A 91 35.32 2.36 -4.14
#